data_AF-A0A4U1K0P6-F1
#
_entry.id   AF-A0A4U1K0P6-F1
#
_cell.length_a   1.000
_cell.length_b   1.000
_cell.length_c   1.000
_cell.angle_alpha   90.00
_cell.angle_beta   90.00
_cell.angle_gamma   90.00
#
_symmetry.space_group_name_H-M   'P 1'
#
loop_
_entity.id
_entity.type
_entity.pdbx_description
1 polymer ?
#
loop_
_entity_poly.entity_id
_entity_poly.type
_entity_poly.pdbx_seq_one_letter_code
_entity_poly.pdbx_strand_id
1 'polypeptide(L)'
;MIAGPGAEAIRAGKLSCAAIDWLKSNFIKTELELGHCLRLPSEGPCECDLYLSCAKFVTTKAYAGRLQERRKLELVLAEDARERGWSKEVERHQSTASRIERLLKDLGEEADP
;
A
#
# COMPACT_ATOMS: atom_id res chain seq x y z
N MET A 1 -6.90 -14.81 7.76
CA MET A 1 -6.91 -13.36 8.05
C MET A 1 -5.97 -12.67 7.08
N ILE A 2 -6.49 -11.81 6.19
CA ILE A 2 -5.64 -11.01 5.29
C ILE A 2 -4.78 -10.10 6.18
N ALA A 3 -3.47 -10.05 5.93
CA ALA A 3 -2.47 -9.30 6.70
C ALA A 3 -2.02 -9.88 8.07
N GLY A 4 -2.36 -11.12 8.45
CA GLY A 4 -1.78 -11.79 9.64
C GLY A 4 -2.13 -11.17 11.01
N PRO A 5 -1.75 -11.81 12.13
CA PRO A 5 -2.18 -11.41 13.48
C PRO A 5 -1.67 -10.04 13.93
N GLY A 6 -0.52 -9.57 13.41
CA GLY A 6 0.02 -8.25 13.72
C GLY A 6 -0.83 -7.08 13.23
N ALA A 7 -1.73 -7.31 12.27
CA ALA A 7 -2.59 -6.25 11.73
C ALA A 7 -3.56 -5.69 12.77
N GLU A 8 -4.03 -6.51 13.71
CA GLU A 8 -4.89 -6.04 14.81
C GLU A 8 -4.12 -5.16 15.80
N ALA A 9 -2.89 -5.55 16.13
CA ALA A 9 -2.01 -4.75 17.00
C ALA A 9 -1.70 -3.37 16.39
N ILE A 10 -1.47 -3.31 15.07
CA ILE A 10 -1.26 -2.05 14.34
C ILE A 10 -2.52 -1.18 14.40
N ARG A 11 -3.69 -1.73 14.04
CA ARG A 11 -4.96 -0.99 14.07
C ARG A 11 -5.32 -0.48 15.47
N ALA A 12 -4.97 -1.23 16.51
CA ALA A 12 -5.20 -0.84 17.89
C ALA A 12 -4.13 0.13 18.45
N GLY A 13 -3.05 0.41 17.72
CA GLY A 13 -1.92 1.21 18.21
C GLY A 13 -1.15 0.53 19.35
N LYS A 14 -1.14 -0.81 19.40
CA LYS A 14 -0.61 -1.63 20.51
C LYS A 14 0.57 -2.50 20.07
N LEU A 15 1.46 -1.96 19.24
CA LEU A 15 2.73 -2.64 18.96
C LEU A 15 3.62 -2.66 20.21
N SER A 16 4.23 -3.81 20.51
CA SER A 16 5.18 -3.91 21.62
C SER A 16 6.46 -3.11 21.33
N CYS A 17 7.18 -2.67 22.37
CA CYS A 17 8.45 -1.97 22.20
C CYS A 17 9.45 -2.80 21.38
N ALA A 18 9.54 -4.11 21.65
CA ALA A 18 10.38 -5.02 20.88
C ALA A 18 10.00 -5.09 19.38
N ALA A 19 8.70 -5.03 19.05
CA ALA A 19 8.25 -4.96 17.65
C ALA A 19 8.65 -3.64 16.98
N ILE A 20 8.52 -2.52 17.71
CA ILE A 20 8.94 -1.19 17.22
C ILE A 20 10.45 -1.15 16.98
N ASP A 21 11.25 -1.64 17.92
CA ASP A 21 12.71 -1.66 17.81
C ASP A 21 13.17 -2.54 16.65
N TRP A 22 12.53 -3.69 16.46
CA TRP A 22 12.78 -4.54 15.31
C TRP A 22 12.48 -3.82 13.99
N LEU A 23 11.32 -3.15 13.88
CA LEU A 23 10.92 -2.40 12.69
C LEU A 23 11.91 -1.28 12.39
N LYS A 24 12.31 -0.49 13.39
CA LYS A 24 13.33 0.57 13.22
C LYS A 24 14.65 0.02 12.70
N SER A 25 15.09 -1.12 13.24
CA SER A 25 16.38 -1.75 12.90
C SER A 25 16.37 -2.44 11.53
N ASN A 26 15.19 -2.79 11.01
CA ASN A 26 15.04 -3.60 9.80
C ASN A 26 14.17 -2.95 8.74
N PHE A 27 13.80 -1.67 8.88
CA PHE A 27 12.85 -0.98 8.01
C PHE A 27 13.21 -1.05 6.52
N ILE A 28 14.51 -0.95 6.20
CA ILE A 28 14.98 -1.07 4.82
C ILE A 28 14.75 -2.47 4.23
N LYS A 29 14.77 -3.52 5.07
CA LYS A 29 14.53 -4.92 4.64
C LYS A 29 13.05 -5.21 4.38
N THR A 30 12.16 -4.28 4.74
CA THR A 30 10.72 -4.41 4.54
C THR A 30 10.22 -3.56 3.37
N GLU A 31 11.12 -2.99 2.56
CA GLU A 31 10.77 -2.16 1.41
C GLU A 31 9.95 -2.95 0.37
N LEU A 32 8.97 -2.25 -0.19
CA LEU A 32 8.11 -2.64 -1.31
C LEU A 32 8.19 -1.53 -2.37
N GLU A 33 7.57 -1.74 -3.52
CA GLU A 33 7.57 -0.75 -4.61
C GLU A 33 7.10 0.64 -4.14
N LEU A 34 6.04 0.74 -3.32
CA LEU A 34 5.43 2.03 -2.96
C LEU A 34 5.49 2.36 -1.47
N GLY A 35 6.30 1.64 -0.69
CA GLY A 35 6.37 1.83 0.76
C GLY A 35 7.02 0.63 1.45
N HIS A 36 6.52 0.27 2.63
CA HIS A 36 7.07 -0.77 3.49
C HIS A 36 5.98 -1.66 4.09
N CYS A 37 6.36 -2.89 4.44
CA CYS A 37 5.50 -3.83 5.15
C CYS A 37 5.85 -3.89 6.64
N LEU A 38 4.88 -3.61 7.52
CA LEU A 38 5.04 -3.74 8.98
C LEU A 38 4.95 -5.20 9.49
N ARG A 39 5.16 -6.19 8.61
CA ARG A 39 5.10 -7.59 8.99
C ARG A 39 6.32 -7.96 9.83
N LEU A 40 6.07 -8.63 10.96
CA LEU A 40 7.15 -9.13 11.82
C LEU A 40 7.60 -10.52 11.36
N PRO A 41 8.86 -10.91 11.61
CA PRO A 41 9.37 -12.24 11.25
C PRO A 41 8.55 -13.38 11.86
N SER A 42 8.04 -13.20 13.07
CA SER A 42 7.20 -14.19 13.78
C SER A 42 5.89 -14.50 13.06
N GLU A 43 5.47 -13.65 12.12
CA GLU A 43 4.25 -13.87 11.33
C GLU A 43 4.51 -14.74 10.09
N GLY A 44 5.76 -15.10 9.79
CA GLY A 44 6.11 -15.89 8.60
C GLY A 44 5.88 -15.14 7.28
N PRO A 45 5.93 -15.83 6.13
CA PRO A 45 5.71 -15.21 4.81
C PRO A 45 4.29 -14.64 4.62
N CYS A 46 4.13 -13.63 3.77
CA CYS A 46 2.83 -13.06 3.40
C CYS A 46 2.33 -13.62 2.06
N GLU A 47 1.03 -13.92 1.98
CA GLU A 47 0.32 -14.25 0.73
C GLU A 47 -0.50 -13.05 0.23
N CYS A 48 -0.07 -11.83 0.55
CA CYS A 48 -0.78 -10.62 0.16
C CYS A 48 -0.44 -10.24 -1.29
N ASP A 49 -1.29 -10.64 -2.25
CA ASP A 49 -1.13 -10.30 -3.67
C ASP A 49 -1.26 -8.79 -3.96
N LEU A 50 -2.01 -8.06 -3.13
CA LEU A 50 -2.17 -6.61 -3.27
C LEU A 50 -1.81 -5.90 -1.96
N TYR A 51 -0.56 -5.47 -1.84
CA TYR A 51 -0.07 -4.80 -0.63
C TYR A 51 -0.74 -3.44 -0.39
N LEU A 52 -1.22 -2.75 -1.42
CA LEU A 52 -1.84 -1.41 -1.30
C LEU A 52 -3.11 -1.39 -0.43
N SER A 53 -3.83 -2.51 -0.35
CA SER A 53 -5.01 -2.68 0.51
C SER A 53 -4.68 -3.34 1.85
N CYS A 54 -3.42 -3.74 2.08
CA CYS A 54 -2.99 -4.41 3.29
C CYS A 54 -2.90 -3.42 4.46
N ALA A 55 -3.48 -3.78 5.61
CA ALA A 55 -3.43 -2.97 6.83
C ALA A 55 -2.01 -2.77 7.41
N LYS A 56 -1.03 -3.56 6.93
CA LYS A 56 0.37 -3.47 7.35
C LYS A 56 1.24 -2.71 6.34
N PHE A 57 0.66 -2.25 5.23
CA PHE A 57 1.38 -1.40 4.31
C PHE A 57 1.42 0.02 4.85
N VAL A 58 2.61 0.59 4.90
CA VAL A 58 2.85 1.99 5.23
C VAL A 58 3.67 2.62 4.12
N THR A 59 3.44 3.89 3.87
CA THR A 59 4.21 4.67 2.91
C THR A 59 4.63 5.98 3.56
N THR A 60 5.50 6.73 2.90
CA THR A 60 6.04 7.99 3.39
C THR A 60 6.12 8.99 2.23
N LYS A 61 6.36 10.27 2.53
CA LYS A 61 6.57 11.30 1.51
C LYS A 61 7.70 10.99 0.53
N ALA A 62 8.66 10.15 0.91
CA ALA A 62 9.73 9.70 0.01
C ALA A 62 9.19 8.91 -1.21
N TYR A 63 8.01 8.31 -1.09
CA TYR A 63 7.34 7.58 -2.18
C TYR A 63 6.28 8.41 -2.91
N ALA A 64 6.06 9.68 -2.56
CA ALA A 64 5.00 10.51 -3.16
C ALA A 64 5.08 10.56 -4.69
N GLY A 65 6.27 10.79 -5.24
CA GLY A 65 6.47 10.80 -6.70
C GLY A 65 6.12 9.45 -7.35
N ARG A 66 6.56 8.33 -6.78
CA ARG A 66 6.25 6.99 -7.28
C ARG A 66 4.75 6.66 -7.17
N LEU A 67 4.09 7.13 -6.12
CA LEU A 67 2.64 7.03 -5.96
C LEU A 67 1.91 7.82 -7.06
N GLN A 68 2.32 9.05 -7.35
CA GLN A 68 1.74 9.84 -8.44
C GLN A 68 1.93 9.17 -9.81
N GLU A 69 3.14 8.68 -10.11
CA GLU A 69 3.43 7.92 -11.34
C GLU A 69 2.54 6.68 -11.45
N ARG A 70 2.41 5.92 -10.35
CA ARG A 70 1.56 4.74 -10.34
C ARG A 70 0.10 5.09 -10.53
N ARG A 71 -0.41 6.15 -9.90
CA ARG A 71 -1.79 6.64 -10.11
C ARG A 71 -2.03 6.94 -11.59
N LYS A 72 -1.13 7.68 -12.23
CA LYS A 72 -1.24 8.02 -13.67
C LYS A 72 -1.31 6.76 -14.54
N LEU A 73 -0.46 5.77 -14.24
CA LEU A 73 -0.49 4.48 -14.94
C LEU A 73 -1.82 3.75 -14.77
N GLU A 74 -2.35 3.64 -13.55
CA GLU A 74 -3.63 2.98 -13.30
C GLU A 74 -4.79 3.67 -14.03
N LEU A 75 -4.78 5.00 -14.17
CA LEU A 75 -5.79 5.73 -14.95
C LEU A 75 -5.68 5.42 -16.46
N VAL A 76 -4.47 5.33 -17.01
CA VAL A 76 -4.26 4.95 -18.41
C VAL A 76 -4.75 3.52 -18.66
N LEU A 77 -4.47 2.59 -17.74
CA LEU A 77 -4.94 1.20 -17.84
C LEU A 77 -6.46 1.09 -17.72
N ALA A 78 -7.09 1.94 -16.90
CA ALA A 78 -8.54 2.01 -16.81
C ALA A 78 -9.19 2.49 -18.12
N GLU A 79 -8.53 3.39 -18.87
CA GLU A 79 -9.02 3.82 -20.19
C GLU A 79 -8.86 2.72 -21.24
N ASP A 80 -7.69 2.08 -21.33
CA ASP A 80 -7.46 0.95 -22.25
C ASP A 80 -8.46 -0.19 -21.97
N ALA A 81 -8.72 -0.52 -20.70
CA ALA A 81 -9.73 -1.51 -20.33
C ALA A 81 -11.15 -1.09 -20.74
N ARG A 82 -11.47 0.22 -20.74
CA ARG A 82 -12.76 0.74 -21.18
C ARG A 82 -12.93 0.61 -22.69
N GLU A 83 -11.91 0.98 -23.46
CA GLU A 83 -11.90 0.84 -24.93
C GLU A 83 -12.11 -0.62 -25.35
N ARG A 84 -11.61 -1.58 -24.54
CA ARG A 84 -11.74 -3.02 -24.75
C ARG A 84 -13.02 -3.65 -24.18
N GLY A 85 -13.84 -2.87 -23.46
CA GLY A 85 -15.07 -3.37 -22.82
C GLY A 85 -14.86 -4.26 -21.60
N TRP A 86 -13.71 -4.19 -20.93
CA TRP A 86 -13.37 -5.00 -19.75
C TRP A 86 -13.80 -4.34 -18.45
N SER A 87 -15.10 -4.29 -18.19
CA SER A 87 -15.68 -3.54 -17.05
C SER A 87 -15.05 -3.85 -15.69
N LYS A 88 -14.79 -5.13 -15.37
CA LYS A 88 -14.15 -5.52 -14.11
C LYS A 88 -12.71 -5.00 -13.97
N GLU A 89 -11.98 -4.91 -15.08
CA GLU A 89 -10.61 -4.42 -15.06
C GLU A 89 -10.58 -2.90 -14.91
N VAL A 90 -11.56 -2.19 -15.51
CA VAL A 90 -11.78 -0.76 -15.24
C VAL A 90 -12.00 -0.51 -13.74
N GLU A 91 -12.90 -1.25 -13.12
CA GLU A 91 -13.20 -1.13 -11.67
C GLU A 91 -11.95 -1.38 -10.82
N ARG A 92 -11.15 -2.39 -11.16
CA ARG A 92 -9.92 -2.74 -10.45
C ARG A 92 -8.89 -1.62 -10.53
N HIS A 93 -8.63 -1.07 -11.72
CA HIS A 93 -7.69 0.03 -11.91
C HIS A 93 -8.16 1.31 -11.21
N GLN A 94 -9.44 1.66 -11.33
CA GLN A 94 -10.02 2.81 -10.64
C GLN A 94 -9.96 2.68 -9.10
N SER A 95 -10.22 1.50 -8.56
CA SER A 95 -10.10 1.23 -7.12
C SER A 95 -8.66 1.40 -6.64
N THR A 96 -7.69 0.95 -7.44
CA THR A 96 -6.25 1.10 -7.15
C THR A 96 -5.83 2.57 -7.19
N ALA A 97 -6.21 3.32 -8.23
CA ALA A 97 -5.98 4.77 -8.31
C ALA A 97 -6.59 5.52 -7.12
N SER A 98 -7.85 5.23 -6.77
CA SER A 98 -8.54 5.83 -5.62
C SER A 98 -7.88 5.48 -4.28
N ARG A 99 -7.26 4.30 -4.17
CA ARG A 99 -6.48 3.94 -2.98
C ARG A 99 -5.20 4.77 -2.88
N ILE A 100 -4.52 4.99 -3.99
CA ILE A 100 -3.30 5.80 -4.07
C ILE A 100 -3.59 7.28 -3.78
N GLU A 101 -4.69 7.83 -4.31
CA GLU A 101 -5.13 9.19 -4.01
C GLU A 101 -5.34 9.42 -2.50
N ARG A 102 -5.97 8.45 -1.82
CA ARG A 102 -6.12 8.49 -0.36
C ARG A 102 -4.77 8.48 0.35
N LEU A 103 -3.82 7.66 -0.11
CA LEU A 103 -2.46 7.64 0.46
C LEU A 103 -1.76 8.99 0.29
N LEU A 104 -1.82 9.59 -0.89
CA LEU A 104 -1.25 10.92 -1.16
C LEU A 104 -1.88 11.97 -0.24
N LYS A 105 -3.21 11.96 -0.11
CA LYS A 105 -3.95 12.85 0.79
C LYS A 105 -3.55 12.66 2.26
N ASP A 106 -3.42 11.42 2.73
CA ASP A 106 -2.98 11.10 4.09
C ASP A 106 -1.54 11.60 4.37
N LEU A 107 -0.70 11.65 3.32
CA LEU A 107 0.64 12.23 3.37
C LEU A 107 0.64 13.77 3.28
N GLY A 108 -0.50 14.40 2.98
CA GLY A 108 -0.60 15.84 2.72
C GLY A 108 -0.02 16.25 1.36
N GLU A 109 0.03 15.31 0.41
CA GLU A 109 0.41 15.54 -0.98
C GLU A 109 -0.86 15.68 -1.82
N GLU A 110 -0.92 16.69 -2.69
CA GLU A 110 -2.01 16.79 -3.65
C GLU A 110 -1.74 15.82 -4.81
N ALA A 111 -2.78 15.08 -5.20
CA ALA A 111 -2.69 14.28 -6.41
C ALA A 111 -2.69 15.24 -7.61
N ASP A 112 -1.65 15.17 -8.44
CA ASP A 112 -1.64 15.90 -9.72
C ASP A 112 -2.94 15.61 -10.48
N PRO A 113 -3.48 16.61 -11.23
CA PRO A 113 -4.65 16.43 -12.08
C PRO A 113 -4.54 15.17 -12.96
#